data_AF-A0A3G6M6G4-F1
#
_entry.id   AF-A0A3G6M6G4-F1
#
_cell.length_a   1.000
_cell.length_b   1.000
_cell.length_c   1.000
_cell.angle_alpha   90.00
_cell.angle_beta   90.00
_cell.angle_gamma   90.00
#
_symmetry.space_group_name_H-M   'P 1'
#
loop_
_entity.id
_entity.type
_entity.pdbx_description
1 polymer ?
#
loop_
_entity_poly.entity_id
_entity_poly.type
_entity_poly.pdbx_seq_one_letter_code
_entity_poly.pdbx_strand_id
1 'polypeptide(L)'
;MNFSKIVCLFIFFFGVSVFGQKDSIVAKPLNQYPAESLKVDEFGNKYYYDERQKMKVYEINGEPVVVLDELVLVNKPRFNNQLDKNYYYFLNKKLNRVYPLFVTALQQYRDIQADMNDMDSKAKRKFVKERQNMLADQYKKQLRDLTTTEGQVFAKLMNRATGKNVYEIIKELRGGWSAFWWNVKGKMADIDLKDQYNPHKNRTDEFIESLLQSNWNSGYLQPYPGAGDFKVRK
;
A
#
# COMPACT_ATOMS: atom_id res chain seq x y z
N MET A 1 -6.03 -58.51 -4.66
CA MET A 1 -6.08 -57.08 -4.26
C MET A 1 -5.16 -56.29 -5.20
N ASN A 2 -5.72 -55.31 -5.91
CA ASN A 2 -5.08 -54.63 -7.05
C ASN A 2 -3.93 -53.71 -6.64
N PHE A 3 -2.70 -54.17 -6.85
CA PHE A 3 -1.46 -53.41 -6.57
C PHE A 3 -1.32 -52.13 -7.43
N SER A 4 -2.02 -52.03 -8.56
CA SER A 4 -1.96 -50.85 -9.43
C SER A 4 -2.62 -49.59 -8.84
N LYS A 5 -3.52 -49.74 -7.85
CA LYS A 5 -4.17 -48.58 -7.21
C LYS A 5 -3.29 -47.91 -6.15
N ILE A 6 -2.31 -48.62 -5.59
CA ILE A 6 -1.40 -48.08 -4.56
C ILE A 6 -0.25 -47.29 -5.20
N VAL A 7 0.22 -47.72 -6.39
CA VAL A 7 1.28 -47.02 -7.12
C VAL A 7 0.82 -45.63 -7.61
N CYS A 8 -0.46 -45.47 -7.98
CA CYS A 8 -1.01 -44.16 -8.35
C CYS A 8 -1.09 -43.16 -7.18
N LEU A 9 -1.11 -43.62 -5.93
CA LEU A 9 -1.22 -42.75 -4.76
C LEU A 9 0.15 -42.17 -4.34
N PHE A 10 1.24 -42.87 -4.65
CA PHE A 10 2.60 -42.37 -4.41
C PHE A 10 3.04 -41.30 -5.43
N ILE A 11 2.53 -41.35 -6.67
CA ILE A 11 2.83 -40.33 -7.69
C ILE A 11 2.17 -38.97 -7.36
N PHE A 12 1.07 -38.97 -6.60
CA PHE A 12 0.43 -37.73 -6.16
C PHE A 12 1.18 -37.00 -5.03
N PHE A 13 2.05 -37.70 -4.29
CA PHE A 13 2.79 -37.10 -3.17
C PHE A 13 4.18 -36.58 -3.54
N PHE A 14 4.74 -37.00 -4.68
CA PHE A 14 6.02 -36.49 -5.20
C PHE A 14 5.87 -35.33 -6.19
N GLY A 15 4.64 -34.87 -6.43
CA GLY A 15 4.33 -33.65 -7.17
C GLY A 15 4.46 -32.37 -6.34
N VAL A 16 5.26 -32.36 -5.27
CA VAL A 16 5.72 -31.11 -4.67
C VAL A 16 6.79 -30.57 -5.59
N SER A 17 6.33 -29.89 -6.64
CA SER A 17 7.15 -28.97 -7.41
C SER A 17 7.89 -28.11 -6.41
N VAL A 18 9.22 -28.22 -6.46
CA VAL A 18 10.16 -27.31 -5.85
C VAL A 18 9.75 -25.90 -6.27
N PHE A 19 8.97 -25.21 -5.43
CA PHE A 19 9.02 -23.75 -5.33
C PHE A 19 10.35 -23.44 -4.64
N GLY A 20 11.45 -23.71 -5.36
CA GLY A 20 12.74 -23.15 -5.00
C GLY A 20 12.56 -21.64 -4.96
N GLN A 21 13.14 -21.00 -3.96
CA GLN A 21 13.29 -19.55 -3.96
C GLN A 21 13.86 -19.16 -5.33
N LYS A 22 13.03 -18.57 -6.20
CA LYS A 22 13.58 -17.83 -7.33
C LYS A 22 14.38 -16.72 -6.69
N ASP A 23 15.69 -16.70 -6.94
CA ASP A 23 16.55 -15.60 -6.54
C ASP A 23 15.84 -14.30 -6.91
N SER A 24 15.43 -13.55 -5.88
CA SER A 24 14.48 -12.47 -6.07
C SER A 24 15.11 -11.28 -6.80
N ILE A 25 16.45 -11.22 -6.84
CA ILE A 25 17.23 -10.16 -7.46
C ILE A 25 17.99 -10.76 -8.65
N VAL A 26 17.39 -10.70 -9.84
CA VAL A 26 18.10 -10.97 -11.10
C VAL A 26 18.41 -9.62 -11.74
N ALA A 27 19.64 -9.14 -11.57
CA ALA A 27 20.12 -7.95 -12.24
C ALA A 27 20.25 -8.23 -13.74
N LYS A 28 19.43 -7.59 -14.56
CA LYS A 28 19.54 -7.67 -16.02
C LYS A 28 20.50 -6.59 -16.52
N PRO A 29 21.20 -6.82 -17.64
CA PRO A 29 21.99 -5.77 -18.27
C PRO A 29 21.09 -4.60 -18.69
N LEU A 30 21.60 -3.37 -18.64
CA LEU A 30 20.80 -2.15 -18.72
C LEU A 30 20.04 -2.02 -20.05
N ASN A 31 20.59 -2.59 -21.12
CA ASN A 31 19.99 -2.65 -22.47
C ASN A 31 18.65 -3.42 -22.53
N GLN A 32 18.31 -4.21 -21.50
CA GLN A 32 17.01 -4.91 -21.44
C GLN A 32 15.88 -4.05 -20.85
N TYR A 33 16.21 -2.88 -20.28
CA TYR A 33 15.21 -1.96 -19.73
C TYR A 33 14.79 -0.91 -20.77
N PRO A 34 13.52 -0.46 -20.75
CA PRO A 34 13.05 0.60 -21.65
C PRO A 34 13.85 1.89 -21.45
N ALA A 35 14.29 2.52 -22.54
CA ALA A 35 15.10 3.74 -22.49
C ALA A 35 14.43 4.89 -21.71
N GLU A 36 13.09 4.96 -21.72
CA GLU A 36 12.29 5.95 -20.97
C GLU A 36 12.41 5.82 -19.45
N SER A 37 12.80 4.65 -18.94
CA SER A 37 12.91 4.38 -17.50
C SER A 37 14.31 4.66 -16.91
N LEU A 38 15.28 4.97 -17.78
CA LEU A 38 16.66 5.23 -17.36
C LEU A 38 16.80 6.66 -16.82
N LYS A 39 17.42 6.78 -15.65
CA LYS A 39 17.75 8.04 -14.99
C LYS A 39 19.25 8.27 -15.06
N VAL A 40 19.67 9.52 -14.90
CA VAL A 40 21.09 9.91 -14.88
C VAL A 40 21.41 10.43 -13.48
N ASP A 41 22.49 9.94 -12.90
CA ASP A 41 22.95 10.39 -11.58
C ASP A 41 23.78 11.68 -11.68
N GLU A 42 24.20 12.21 -10.52
CA GLU A 42 25.00 13.43 -10.41
C GLU A 42 26.38 13.32 -11.11
N PHE A 43 26.82 12.09 -11.42
CA PHE A 43 28.10 11.80 -12.06
C PHE A 43 27.94 11.50 -13.57
N GLY A 44 26.72 11.58 -14.11
CA GLY A 44 26.43 11.32 -15.52
C GLY A 44 26.23 9.85 -15.89
N ASN A 45 26.20 8.94 -14.91
CA ASN A 45 25.97 7.52 -15.17
C ASN A 45 24.48 7.23 -15.32
N LYS A 46 24.12 6.42 -16.32
CA LYS A 46 22.77 5.94 -16.52
C LYS A 46 22.48 4.80 -15.55
N TYR A 47 21.32 4.83 -14.91
CA TYR A 47 20.85 3.76 -14.05
C TYR A 47 19.36 3.50 -14.24
N TYR A 48 18.96 2.26 -14.01
CA TYR A 48 17.57 1.86 -13.86
C TYR A 48 17.23 1.80 -12.38
N TYR A 49 16.11 2.39 -11.96
CA TYR A 49 15.64 2.31 -10.57
C TYR A 49 14.46 1.36 -10.47
N ASP A 50 14.65 0.26 -9.74
CA ASP A 50 13.54 -0.61 -9.37
C ASP A 50 12.91 -0.11 -8.08
N GLU A 51 11.73 0.52 -8.18
CA GLU A 51 10.98 0.99 -7.01
C GLU A 51 10.54 -0.15 -6.09
N ARG A 52 10.37 -1.37 -6.62
CA ARG A 52 9.90 -2.53 -5.85
C ARG A 52 11.00 -3.12 -4.99
N GLN A 53 12.21 -3.14 -5.53
CA GLN A 53 13.39 -3.68 -4.85
C GLN A 53 14.22 -2.59 -4.17
N LYS A 54 13.87 -1.32 -4.39
CA LYS A 54 14.63 -0.13 -3.98
C LYS A 54 16.11 -0.30 -4.33
N MET A 55 16.38 -0.56 -5.60
CA MET A 55 17.74 -0.78 -6.08
C MET A 55 17.99 0.00 -7.36
N LYS A 56 19.19 0.55 -7.46
CA LYS A 56 19.73 1.18 -8.67
C LYS A 56 20.59 0.15 -9.39
N VAL A 57 20.27 -0.12 -10.65
CA VAL A 57 21.06 -0.96 -11.53
C VAL A 57 21.88 -0.05 -12.44
N TYR A 58 23.19 -0.10 -12.28
CA TYR A 58 24.17 0.56 -13.12
C TYR A 58 24.78 -0.43 -14.10
N GLU A 59 25.37 0.08 -15.17
CA GLU A 59 26.26 -0.68 -16.04
C GLU A 59 27.66 -0.06 -15.94
N ILE A 60 28.59 -0.76 -15.32
CA ILE A 60 29.98 -0.32 -15.15
C ILE A 60 30.84 -1.33 -15.88
N ASN A 61 31.58 -0.88 -16.90
CA ASN A 61 32.46 -1.73 -17.72
C ASN A 61 31.75 -2.93 -18.39
N GLY A 62 30.45 -2.80 -18.72
CA GLY A 62 29.66 -3.89 -19.32
C GLY A 62 29.12 -4.91 -18.30
N GLU A 63 29.35 -4.70 -17.01
CA GLU A 63 28.80 -5.52 -15.93
C GLU A 63 27.65 -4.81 -15.19
N PRO A 64 26.54 -5.50 -14.88
CA PRO A 64 25.45 -4.92 -14.12
C PRO A 64 25.85 -4.81 -12.64
N VAL A 65 25.93 -3.58 -12.13
CA VAL A 65 26.21 -3.28 -10.72
C VAL A 65 24.92 -2.86 -10.03
N VAL A 66 24.52 -3.59 -8.99
CA VAL A 66 23.32 -3.28 -8.20
C VAL A 66 23.70 -2.56 -6.93
N VAL A 67 23.14 -1.37 -6.74
CA VAL A 67 23.24 -0.59 -5.50
C VAL A 67 21.87 -0.61 -4.83
N LEU A 68 21.79 -1.22 -3.66
CA LEU A 68 20.57 -1.25 -2.84
C LEU A 68 20.42 0.07 -2.09
N ASP A 69 19.20 0.58 -1.98
CA ASP A 69 18.91 1.70 -1.10
C ASP A 69 18.97 1.26 0.37
N GLU A 70 19.18 2.24 1.25
CA GLU A 70 19.17 2.03 2.69
C GLU A 70 17.80 1.50 3.16
N LEU A 71 17.83 0.40 3.92
CA LEU A 71 16.66 -0.21 4.51
C LEU A 71 16.53 0.21 5.98
N VAL A 72 15.39 0.79 6.34
CA VAL A 72 15.07 1.08 7.74
C VAL A 72 14.54 -0.20 8.39
N LEU A 73 15.37 -0.83 9.21
CA LEU A 73 14.97 -1.99 10.00
C LEU A 73 14.23 -1.51 11.26
N VAL A 74 12.91 -1.71 11.26
CA VAL A 74 12.08 -1.45 12.45
C VAL A 74 12.05 -2.72 13.30
N ASN A 75 12.39 -2.59 14.57
CA ASN A 75 12.25 -3.69 15.53
C ASN A 75 10.78 -4.11 15.60
N LYS A 76 10.54 -5.43 15.66
CA LYS A 76 9.19 -5.95 15.90
C LYS A 76 8.62 -5.34 17.19
N PRO A 77 7.32 -5.00 17.23
CA PRO A 77 6.73 -4.42 18.41
C PRO A 77 6.81 -5.42 19.56
N ARG A 78 7.04 -4.92 20.77
CA ARG A 78 7.02 -5.75 21.98
C ARG A 78 5.59 -6.13 22.27
N PHE A 79 5.25 -7.41 22.30
CA PHE A 79 3.91 -7.87 22.64
C PHE A 79 3.74 -7.95 24.15
N ASN A 80 2.64 -7.40 24.66
CA ASN A 80 2.35 -7.44 26.11
C ASN A 80 1.80 -8.81 26.53
N ASN A 81 1.03 -9.46 25.67
CA ASN A 81 0.43 -10.77 25.91
C ASN A 81 0.12 -11.49 24.59
N GLN A 82 -0.42 -12.72 24.67
CA GLN A 82 -0.78 -13.51 23.49
C GLN A 82 -1.93 -12.88 22.68
N LEU A 83 -2.87 -12.19 23.34
CA LEU A 83 -3.98 -11.50 22.66
C LEU A 83 -3.47 -10.35 21.79
N ASP A 84 -2.50 -9.59 22.28
CA ASP A 84 -1.84 -8.48 21.59
C ASP A 84 -1.07 -8.98 20.37
N LYS A 85 -0.37 -10.11 20.51
CA LYS A 85 0.26 -10.81 19.39
C LYS A 85 -0.76 -11.30 18.35
N ASN A 86 -1.87 -11.90 18.79
CA ASN A 86 -2.95 -12.33 17.89
C ASN A 86 -3.59 -11.14 17.18
N TYR A 87 -3.78 -10.02 17.88
CA TYR A 87 -4.31 -8.78 17.33
C TYR A 87 -3.39 -8.20 16.25
N TYR A 88 -2.08 -8.22 16.47
CA TYR A 88 -1.08 -7.83 15.47
C TYR A 88 -1.21 -8.64 14.17
N TYR A 89 -1.29 -9.98 14.26
CA TYR A 89 -1.47 -10.83 13.06
C TYR A 89 -2.84 -10.67 12.41
N PHE A 90 -3.89 -10.46 13.22
CA PHE A 90 -5.21 -10.14 12.72
C PHE A 90 -5.20 -8.83 11.92
N LEU A 91 -4.55 -7.78 12.42
CA LEU A 91 -4.33 -6.52 11.71
C LEU A 91 -3.53 -6.75 10.43
N ASN A 92 -2.49 -7.59 10.43
CA ASN A 92 -1.75 -7.91 9.20
C ASN A 92 -2.66 -8.50 8.11
N LYS A 93 -3.57 -9.41 8.49
CA LYS A 93 -4.54 -9.98 7.55
C LYS A 93 -5.48 -8.90 6.99
N LYS A 94 -5.96 -7.99 7.84
CA LYS A 94 -6.82 -6.88 7.42
C LYS A 94 -6.08 -5.89 6.52
N LEU A 95 -4.85 -5.52 6.90
CA LEU A 95 -3.97 -4.67 6.13
C LEU A 95 -3.77 -5.22 4.72
N ASN A 96 -3.35 -6.48 4.57
CA ASN A 96 -3.11 -7.09 3.27
C ASN A 96 -4.36 -7.09 2.36
N ARG A 97 -5.55 -7.30 2.93
CA ARG A 97 -6.81 -7.25 2.18
C ARG A 97 -7.19 -5.82 1.75
N VAL A 98 -6.92 -4.84 2.61
CA VAL A 98 -7.32 -3.44 2.42
C VAL A 98 -6.32 -2.65 1.58
N TYR A 99 -5.04 -3.01 1.64
CA TYR A 99 -3.95 -2.22 1.07
C TYR A 99 -4.11 -1.93 -0.43
N PRO A 100 -4.46 -2.90 -1.30
CA PRO A 100 -4.65 -2.61 -2.73
C PRO A 100 -5.75 -1.58 -2.97
N LEU A 101 -6.85 -1.68 -2.23
CA LEU A 101 -7.98 -0.74 -2.32
C LEU A 101 -7.59 0.66 -1.81
N PHE A 102 -6.78 0.72 -0.76
CA PHE A 102 -6.24 1.97 -0.24
C PHE A 102 -5.33 2.66 -1.26
N VAL A 103 -4.41 1.94 -1.91
CA VAL A 103 -3.48 2.53 -2.89
C VAL A 103 -4.24 3.17 -4.05
N THR A 104 -5.26 2.49 -4.59
CA THR A 104 -6.06 3.03 -5.69
C THR A 104 -6.89 4.24 -5.25
N ALA A 105 -7.47 4.18 -4.05
CA ALA A 105 -8.23 5.31 -3.49
C ALA A 105 -7.35 6.54 -3.22
N LEU A 106 -6.13 6.33 -2.72
CA LEU A 106 -5.16 7.39 -2.45
C LEU A 106 -4.75 8.09 -3.75
N GLN A 107 -4.44 7.33 -4.80
CA GLN A 107 -4.07 7.89 -6.10
C GLN A 107 -5.20 8.77 -6.64
N GLN A 108 -6.43 8.27 -6.64
CA GLN A 108 -7.58 9.03 -7.13
C GLN A 108 -7.88 10.27 -6.31
N TYR A 109 -7.76 10.18 -4.99
CA TYR A 109 -7.88 11.34 -4.12
C TYR A 109 -6.86 12.42 -4.52
N ARG A 110 -5.60 12.04 -4.78
CA ARG A 110 -4.56 12.97 -5.23
C ARG A 110 -4.81 13.52 -6.62
N ASP A 111 -5.26 12.71 -7.56
CA ASP A 111 -5.61 13.14 -8.91
C ASP A 111 -6.71 14.21 -8.87
N ILE A 112 -7.75 13.98 -8.05
CA ILE A 112 -8.81 14.96 -7.80
C ILE A 112 -8.24 16.25 -7.22
N GLN A 113 -7.32 16.17 -6.25
CA GLN A 113 -6.69 17.36 -5.66
C GLN A 113 -5.82 18.11 -6.68
N ALA A 114 -5.08 17.40 -7.53
CA ALA A 114 -4.27 17.99 -8.59
C ALA A 114 -5.15 18.71 -9.62
N ASP A 115 -6.20 18.04 -10.10
CA ASP A 115 -7.21 18.64 -10.98
C ASP A 115 -7.78 19.90 -10.34
N MET A 116 -8.12 19.88 -9.04
CA MET A 116 -8.70 21.02 -8.31
C MET A 116 -7.80 22.25 -8.29
N ASN A 117 -6.48 22.10 -8.40
CA ASN A 117 -5.53 23.22 -8.35
C ASN A 117 -5.32 23.92 -9.71
N ASP A 118 -5.57 23.24 -10.84
CA ASP A 118 -4.97 23.63 -12.15
C ASP A 118 -5.92 24.26 -13.21
N MET A 119 -7.06 24.85 -12.83
CA MET A 119 -8.06 25.38 -13.81
C MET A 119 -9.07 26.37 -13.19
N ASP A 120 -9.75 27.13 -14.06
CA ASP A 120 -10.71 28.21 -13.78
C ASP A 120 -12.16 27.78 -13.42
N SER A 121 -12.96 28.71 -12.89
CA SER A 121 -13.96 28.59 -11.82
C SER A 121 -15.27 27.80 -12.10
N LYS A 122 -15.80 27.71 -13.33
CA LYS A 122 -17.20 27.25 -13.52
C LYS A 122 -17.36 25.89 -14.23
N ALA A 123 -16.73 25.69 -15.38
CA ALA A 123 -16.81 24.41 -16.12
C ALA A 123 -16.04 23.29 -15.41
N LYS A 124 -14.87 23.62 -14.84
CA LYS A 124 -14.05 22.73 -14.03
C LYS A 124 -14.81 22.14 -12.85
N ARG A 125 -15.54 22.97 -12.10
CA ARG A 125 -16.29 22.51 -10.92
C ARG A 125 -17.32 21.45 -11.26
N LYS A 126 -17.95 21.55 -12.43
CA LYS A 126 -18.89 20.53 -12.92
C LYS A 126 -18.17 19.23 -13.25
N PHE A 127 -17.09 19.30 -14.02
CA PHE A 127 -16.30 18.14 -14.42
C PHE A 127 -15.68 17.40 -13.22
N VAL A 128 -15.05 18.14 -12.29
CA VAL A 128 -14.50 17.58 -11.05
C VAL A 128 -15.60 16.93 -10.21
N LYS A 129 -16.77 17.56 -10.11
CA LYS A 129 -17.90 16.99 -9.37
C LYS A 129 -18.40 15.69 -10.01
N GLU A 130 -18.53 15.64 -11.33
CA GLU A 130 -18.96 14.44 -12.07
C GLU A 130 -17.94 13.30 -11.89
N ARG A 131 -16.65 13.59 -12.04
CA ARG A 131 -15.56 12.65 -11.77
C ARG A 131 -15.57 12.16 -10.32
N GLN A 132 -15.71 13.06 -9.34
CA GLN A 132 -15.81 12.72 -7.92
C GLN A 132 -17.00 11.80 -7.63
N ASN A 133 -18.17 12.07 -8.22
CA ASN A 133 -19.36 11.23 -8.03
C ASN A 133 -19.16 9.84 -8.64
N MET A 134 -18.67 9.75 -9.88
CA MET A 134 -18.42 8.48 -10.56
C MET A 134 -17.44 7.60 -9.76
N LEU A 135 -16.35 8.20 -9.28
CA LEU A 135 -15.38 7.48 -8.46
C LEU A 135 -16.02 7.07 -7.12
N ALA A 136 -16.80 7.94 -6.48
CA ALA A 136 -17.44 7.60 -5.22
C ALA A 136 -18.35 6.38 -5.36
N ASP A 137 -19.11 6.29 -6.45
CA ASP A 137 -20.01 5.18 -6.74
C ASP A 137 -19.24 3.86 -6.98
N GLN A 138 -18.11 3.92 -7.69
CA GLN A 138 -17.24 2.75 -7.90
C GLN A 138 -16.73 2.18 -6.57
N TYR A 139 -16.27 3.05 -5.65
CA TYR A 139 -15.68 2.61 -4.39
C TYR A 139 -16.72 2.32 -3.30
N LYS A 140 -17.92 2.91 -3.40
CA LYS A 140 -19.03 2.64 -2.48
C LYS A 140 -19.31 1.14 -2.37
N LYS A 141 -19.27 0.42 -3.50
CA LYS A 141 -19.44 -1.05 -3.51
C LYS A 141 -18.28 -1.74 -2.80
N GLN A 142 -17.04 -1.37 -3.12
CA GLN A 142 -15.84 -2.01 -2.53
C GLN A 142 -15.74 -1.78 -1.01
N LEU A 143 -16.08 -0.58 -0.52
CA LEU A 143 -16.14 -0.32 0.92
C LEU A 143 -17.38 -0.91 1.58
N ARG A 144 -18.46 -1.15 0.83
CA ARG A 144 -19.59 -1.94 1.33
C ARG A 144 -19.15 -3.37 1.67
N ASP A 145 -18.18 -3.90 0.94
CA ASP A 145 -17.70 -5.27 1.12
C ASP A 145 -16.58 -5.38 2.18
N LEU A 146 -16.11 -4.25 2.72
CA LEU A 146 -15.21 -4.24 3.88
C LEU A 146 -15.97 -4.48 5.19
N THR A 147 -15.36 -5.30 6.04
CA THR A 147 -15.75 -5.41 7.46
C THR A 147 -15.44 -4.11 8.21
N THR A 148 -16.04 -3.90 9.38
CA THR A 148 -15.77 -2.71 10.21
C THR A 148 -14.28 -2.50 10.41
N THR A 149 -13.54 -3.49 10.93
CA THR A 149 -12.09 -3.39 11.17
C THR A 149 -11.30 -3.10 9.89
N GLU A 150 -11.69 -3.66 8.75
CA GLU A 150 -11.03 -3.36 7.48
C GLU A 150 -11.23 -1.89 7.08
N GLY A 151 -12.44 -1.36 7.28
CA GLY A 151 -12.69 0.08 7.16
C GLY A 151 -11.82 0.90 8.12
N GLN A 152 -11.65 0.46 9.36
CA GLN A 152 -10.77 1.10 10.36
C GLN A 152 -9.35 1.22 9.85
N VAL A 153 -8.78 0.11 9.38
CA VAL A 153 -7.44 0.10 8.79
C VAL A 153 -7.38 1.00 7.56
N PHE A 154 -8.37 0.96 6.67
CA PHE A 154 -8.44 1.83 5.49
C PHE A 154 -8.39 3.32 5.86
N ALA A 155 -9.22 3.76 6.82
CA ALA A 155 -9.26 5.15 7.26
C ALA A 155 -7.92 5.58 7.90
N LYS A 156 -7.31 4.72 8.71
CA LYS A 156 -6.00 4.96 9.31
C LYS A 156 -4.90 5.11 8.26
N LEU A 157 -4.89 4.27 7.21
CA LEU A 157 -3.96 4.41 6.08
C LEU A 157 -4.16 5.71 5.30
N MET A 158 -5.42 6.09 5.03
CA MET A 158 -5.73 7.36 4.36
C MET A 158 -5.29 8.56 5.21
N ASN A 159 -5.47 8.50 6.53
CA ASN A 159 -4.95 9.50 7.45
C ASN A 159 -3.42 9.55 7.40
N ARG A 160 -2.73 8.40 7.53
CA ARG A 160 -1.25 8.32 7.41
C ARG A 160 -0.73 8.94 6.12
N ALA A 161 -1.40 8.70 4.99
CA ALA A 161 -0.95 9.12 3.67
C ALA A 161 -1.25 10.58 3.30
N THR A 162 -2.32 11.14 3.86
CA THR A 162 -2.78 12.51 3.54
C THR A 162 -2.52 13.50 4.66
N GLY A 163 -2.25 13.02 5.88
CA GLY A 163 -2.18 13.81 7.10
C GLY A 163 -3.53 14.36 7.56
N LYS A 164 -4.64 13.90 6.95
CA LYS A 164 -5.99 14.40 7.21
C LYS A 164 -6.83 13.34 7.88
N ASN A 165 -7.59 13.75 8.89
CA ASN A 165 -8.57 12.86 9.51
C ASN A 165 -9.82 12.70 8.61
N VAL A 166 -10.65 11.71 8.91
CA VAL A 166 -11.84 11.41 8.08
C VAL A 166 -12.79 12.60 8.06
N TYR A 167 -12.90 13.35 9.14
CA TYR A 167 -13.70 14.58 9.18
C TYR A 167 -13.20 15.65 8.20
N GLU A 168 -11.89 15.89 8.15
CA GLU A 168 -11.25 16.84 7.24
C GLU A 168 -11.43 16.41 5.78
N ILE A 169 -11.22 15.13 5.51
CA ILE A 169 -11.45 14.52 4.20
C ILE A 169 -12.91 14.73 3.77
N ILE A 170 -13.90 14.44 4.64
CA ILE A 170 -15.33 14.70 4.37
C ILE A 170 -15.58 16.18 4.07
N LYS A 171 -14.97 17.09 4.83
CA LYS A 171 -15.20 18.53 4.72
C LYS A 171 -14.67 19.12 3.41
N GLU A 172 -13.54 18.61 2.92
CA GLU A 172 -12.93 19.05 1.66
C GLU A 172 -13.68 18.52 0.44
N LEU A 173 -14.27 17.34 0.57
CA LEU A 173 -14.89 16.63 -0.52
C LEU A 173 -16.37 17.02 -0.65
N ARG A 174 -16.89 17.05 -1.87
CA ARG A 174 -18.27 17.44 -2.14
C ARG A 174 -19.02 16.32 -2.85
N GLY A 175 -20.36 16.35 -2.76
CA GLY A 175 -21.23 15.43 -3.50
C GLY A 175 -21.09 13.96 -3.06
N GLY A 176 -21.01 13.05 -4.03
CA GLY A 176 -20.98 11.61 -3.81
C GLY A 176 -19.76 11.15 -3.02
N TRP A 177 -18.63 11.85 -3.13
CA TRP A 177 -17.40 11.46 -2.44
C TRP A 177 -17.43 11.77 -0.93
N SER A 178 -18.09 12.84 -0.50
CA SER A 178 -18.32 13.05 0.94
C SER A 178 -19.33 12.04 1.49
N ALA A 179 -20.38 11.72 0.72
CA ALA A 179 -21.34 10.67 1.09
C ALA A 179 -20.68 9.29 1.20
N PHE A 180 -19.71 9.00 0.33
CA PHE A 180 -18.85 7.83 0.44
C PHE A 180 -18.16 7.77 1.80
N TRP A 181 -17.46 8.83 2.22
CA TRP A 181 -16.80 8.88 3.53
C TRP A 181 -17.76 8.83 4.72
N TRP A 182 -18.95 9.42 4.61
CA TRP A 182 -20.00 9.29 5.62
C TRP A 182 -20.48 7.83 5.78
N ASN A 183 -20.63 7.09 4.67
CA ASN A 183 -20.98 5.68 4.72
C ASN A 183 -19.87 4.84 5.38
N VAL A 184 -18.61 5.16 5.08
CA VAL A 184 -17.44 4.52 5.71
C VAL A 184 -17.45 4.75 7.21
N LYS A 185 -17.60 6.01 7.64
CA LYS A 185 -17.76 6.33 9.06
C LYS A 185 -18.92 5.55 9.67
N GLY A 186 -20.09 5.52 9.04
CA GLY A 186 -21.28 4.86 9.58
C GLY A 186 -21.03 3.38 9.92
N LYS A 187 -20.19 2.70 9.14
CA LYS A 187 -19.76 1.31 9.41
C LYS A 187 -18.74 1.18 10.54
N MET A 188 -18.12 2.28 10.93
CA MET A 188 -17.00 2.41 11.85
C MET A 188 -17.36 3.36 13.01
N ALA A 189 -18.63 3.34 13.44
CA ALA A 189 -19.21 4.32 14.36
C ALA A 189 -18.43 4.51 15.68
N ASP A 190 -17.65 3.49 16.09
CA ASP A 190 -16.80 3.52 17.28
C ASP A 190 -15.47 4.28 17.12
N ILE A 191 -15.15 4.82 15.94
CA ILE A 191 -13.95 5.62 15.71
C ILE A 191 -14.25 7.11 15.77
N ASP A 192 -13.46 7.83 16.57
CA ASP A 192 -13.43 9.28 16.52
C ASP A 192 -12.91 9.74 15.15
N LEU A 193 -13.79 10.38 14.38
CA LEU A 193 -13.50 10.94 13.07
C LEU A 193 -12.35 11.95 13.05
N LYS A 194 -12.06 12.55 14.20
CA LYS A 194 -11.03 13.56 14.38
C LYS A 194 -9.70 12.96 14.85
N ASP A 195 -9.69 11.66 15.17
CA ASP A 195 -8.48 10.98 15.59
C ASP A 195 -7.43 11.01 14.49
N GLN A 196 -6.22 11.39 14.86
CA GLN A 196 -5.08 11.49 13.95
C GLN A 196 -4.25 10.22 14.03
N TYR A 197 -3.70 9.79 12.91
CA TYR A 197 -2.83 8.61 12.89
C TYR A 197 -1.56 8.91 13.71
N ASN A 198 -1.38 8.21 14.83
CA ASN A 198 -0.26 8.44 15.75
C ASN A 198 0.30 7.12 16.31
N PRO A 199 1.35 6.57 15.67
CA PRO A 199 2.03 5.36 16.14
C PRO A 199 2.69 5.44 17.52
N HIS A 200 2.93 6.64 18.07
CA HIS A 200 3.51 6.78 19.42
C HIS A 200 2.47 6.80 20.54
N LYS A 201 1.21 7.13 20.23
CA LYS A 201 0.13 7.23 21.22
C LYS A 201 -0.87 6.09 21.12
N ASN A 202 -1.09 5.55 19.92
CA ASN A 202 -2.10 4.55 19.66
C ASN A 202 -1.46 3.21 19.29
N ARG A 203 -1.81 2.16 20.03
CA ARG A 203 -1.28 0.80 19.85
C ARG A 203 -1.63 0.18 18.49
N THR A 204 -2.84 0.42 18.00
CA THR A 204 -3.25 -0.04 16.66
C THR A 204 -2.44 0.66 15.58
N ASP A 205 -2.19 1.97 15.72
CA ASP A 205 -1.39 2.73 14.77
C ASP A 205 0.09 2.31 14.82
N GLU A 206 0.63 2.01 16.01
CA GLU A 206 1.97 1.42 16.18
C GLU A 206 2.10 0.11 15.41
N PHE A 207 1.10 -0.77 15.54
CA PHE A 207 1.08 -2.06 14.87
C PHE A 207 0.95 -1.92 13.36
N ILE A 208 0.06 -1.04 12.88
CA ILE A 208 -0.07 -0.76 11.45
C ILE A 208 1.24 -0.22 10.90
N GLU A 209 1.92 0.69 11.60
CA GLU A 209 3.20 1.25 11.14
C GLU A 209 4.28 0.17 11.04
N SER A 210 4.44 -0.65 12.10
CA SER A 210 5.38 -1.76 12.08
C SER A 210 5.06 -2.76 10.96
N LEU A 211 3.78 -3.03 10.71
CA LEU A 211 3.35 -3.95 9.66
C LEU A 211 3.65 -3.37 8.28
N LEU A 212 3.40 -2.09 8.04
CA LEU A 212 3.73 -1.43 6.78
C LEU A 212 5.22 -1.53 6.49
N GLN A 213 6.07 -1.13 7.45
CA GLN A 213 7.53 -1.17 7.30
C GLN A 213 8.02 -2.61 7.07
N SER A 214 7.52 -3.58 7.84
CA SER A 214 7.88 -4.98 7.66
C SER A 214 7.45 -5.52 6.29
N ASN A 215 6.22 -5.24 5.85
CA ASN A 215 5.71 -5.75 4.57
C ASN A 215 6.39 -5.08 3.37
N TRP A 216 6.78 -3.80 3.49
CA TRP A 216 7.57 -3.09 2.48
C TRP A 216 8.98 -3.65 2.38
N ASN A 217 9.66 -3.84 3.52
CA ASN A 217 11.00 -4.42 3.55
C ASN A 217 11.03 -5.87 3.03
N SER A 218 9.96 -6.64 3.27
CA SER A 218 9.82 -8.01 2.73
C SER A 218 9.33 -8.06 1.28
N GLY A 219 8.94 -6.93 0.68
CA GLY A 219 8.39 -6.86 -0.68
C GLY A 219 6.97 -7.39 -0.86
N TYR A 220 6.29 -7.81 0.21
CA TYR A 220 4.90 -8.28 0.17
C TYR A 220 3.93 -7.15 -0.23
N LEU A 221 4.19 -5.94 0.25
CA LEU A 221 3.46 -4.75 -0.12
C LEU A 221 4.41 -3.77 -0.81
N GLN A 222 3.91 -3.09 -1.82
CA GLN A 222 4.65 -2.02 -2.49
C GLN A 222 4.38 -0.70 -1.78
N PRO A 223 5.40 0.08 -1.37
CA PRO A 223 5.20 1.39 -0.78
C PRO A 223 4.33 2.26 -1.69
N TYR A 224 3.31 2.90 -1.14
CA TYR A 224 2.51 3.85 -1.90
C TYR A 224 3.33 5.14 -2.15
N PRO A 225 3.03 5.92 -3.20
CA PRO A 225 3.78 7.15 -3.48
C PRO A 225 3.74 8.12 -2.29
N GLY A 226 4.88 8.64 -1.85
CA GLY A 226 4.98 9.50 -0.65
C GLY A 226 4.86 8.76 0.68
N ALA A 227 4.98 7.42 0.71
CA ALA A 227 4.98 6.65 1.96
C ALA A 227 6.10 7.06 2.94
N GLY A 228 7.25 7.53 2.40
CA GLY A 228 8.40 8.01 3.16
C GLY A 228 8.27 9.44 3.70
N ASP A 229 7.29 10.22 3.22
CA ASP A 229 7.07 11.60 3.66
C ASP A 229 6.41 11.66 5.04
N PHE A 230 5.84 10.54 5.48
CA PHE A 230 5.18 10.43 6.78
C PHE A 230 6.21 10.58 7.91
N LYS A 231 6.07 11.65 8.69
CA LYS A 231 6.85 11.90 9.91
C LYS A 231 5.92 11.87 11.11
N VAL A 232 6.24 11.03 12.10
CA VAL A 232 5.46 11.00 13.33
C VAL A 232 5.69 12.32 14.08
N ARG A 233 4.60 13.06 14.32
CA ARG A 233 4.65 14.26 15.16
C ARG A 233 4.94 13.81 16.60
N LYS A 234 6.10 14.21 17.13
CA LYS A 234 6.49 13.97 18.53
C LYS A 234 5.56 14.73 19.47
#